data_AF-A0A284RYX9-F1
#
_entry.id   AF-A0A284RYX9-F1
#
_cell.length_a   1.000
_cell.length_b   1.000
_cell.length_c   1.000
_cell.angle_alpha   90.00
_cell.angle_beta   90.00
_cell.angle_gamma   90.00
#
_symmetry.space_group_name_H-M   'P 1'
#
loop_
_entity.id
_entity.type
_entity.pdbx_description
1 polymer ?
#
loop_
_entity_poly.entity_id
_entity_poly.type
_entity_poly.pdbx_seq_one_letter_code
_entity_poly.pdbx_strand_id
1 'polypeptide(L)'
;MRGISTRFIAAGLPTMMLDMGRNLGALNLILVQGNGVMSRESAKTNALEIQTISRATVHYPKSTKVKLASPPPPPPPPPADVFPKLSSEAKVLQDDFNYFIGGVSLTGFVKHLLKKYFRSDSKHQGQIAVFVEPLDELYRFQKSYGCIVAQSLRIEGPSARHLALEQEGQLIGRAVEWVEDIWHCAIDGLGNLRLAYNRKLMAWQRRV
;
A
#
# COMPACT_ATOMS: atom_id res chain seq x y z
N MET A 1 46.45 15.60 42.37
CA MET A 1 47.15 16.14 41.19
C MET A 1 46.19 16.14 40.01
N ARG A 2 46.12 17.26 39.29
CA ARG A 2 45.24 17.51 38.13
C ARG A 2 45.89 16.99 36.83
N GLY A 3 45.05 16.71 35.83
CA GLY A 3 45.37 16.64 34.39
C GLY A 3 44.13 16.18 33.62
N ILE A 4 43.24 17.06 33.12
CA ILE A 4 43.28 17.79 31.82
C ILE A 4 43.48 16.81 30.66
N SER A 5 42.40 16.33 30.03
CA SER A 5 41.74 16.89 28.82
C SER A 5 42.59 16.80 27.55
N THR A 6 42.06 16.20 26.47
CA THR A 6 41.88 16.81 25.11
C THR A 6 41.48 15.77 24.03
N ARG A 7 40.27 15.99 23.47
CA ARG A 7 39.79 15.88 22.04
C ARG A 7 39.78 14.53 21.31
N PHE A 8 38.60 14.08 20.84
CA PHE A 8 37.93 14.37 19.55
C PHE A 8 38.65 13.78 18.32
N ILE A 9 38.06 12.72 17.74
CA ILE A 9 38.03 12.50 16.29
C ILE A 9 36.63 12.00 15.91
N ALA A 10 35.98 12.76 15.04
CA ALA A 10 34.76 12.42 14.32
C ALA A 10 35.13 11.74 12.99
N ALA A 11 34.44 10.67 12.62
CA ALA A 11 34.25 10.15 11.25
C ALA A 11 33.44 8.84 11.33
N GLY A 12 32.36 8.59 10.61
CA GLY A 12 31.51 9.39 9.74
C GLY A 12 30.17 8.65 9.65
N LEU A 13 29.07 9.37 9.78
CA LEU A 13 27.73 8.84 9.50
C LEU A 13 27.48 8.94 7.99
N PRO A 14 27.04 7.88 7.30
CA PRO A 14 26.41 8.05 6.01
C PRO A 14 24.98 8.57 6.21
N THR A 15 24.81 9.84 5.85
CA THR A 15 23.54 10.51 5.57
C THR A 15 22.82 9.79 4.43
N MET A 16 21.82 8.96 4.73
CA MET A 16 20.72 8.64 3.81
C MET A 16 19.49 8.18 4.59
N MET A 17 18.72 9.14 5.11
CA MET A 17 17.28 8.95 5.29
C MET A 17 16.63 10.31 5.60
N LEU A 18 16.37 11.06 4.53
CA LEU A 18 15.36 12.11 4.57
C LEU A 18 14.49 11.94 3.34
N ASP A 19 13.19 12.04 3.60
CA ASP A 19 12.10 12.28 2.67
C ASP A 19 11.32 11.06 2.17
N MET A 20 10.36 10.62 2.99
CA MET A 20 9.04 10.26 2.48
C MET A 20 7.96 10.85 3.39
N GLY A 21 7.23 11.79 2.80
CA GLY A 21 6.26 12.64 3.45
C GLY A 21 5.06 11.89 4.02
N ARG A 22 4.64 12.40 5.18
CA ARG A 22 3.31 12.23 5.75
C ARG A 22 2.28 12.76 4.75
N ASN A 23 1.30 11.95 4.38
CA ASN A 23 0.03 12.47 3.89
C ASN A 23 -1.12 11.60 4.44
N LEU A 24 -1.60 12.00 5.62
CA LEU A 24 -2.85 11.57 6.19
C LEU A 24 -3.93 12.57 5.79
N GLY A 25 -4.99 12.07 5.14
CA GLY A 25 -6.35 12.51 5.37
C GLY A 25 -6.81 13.82 4.73
N ALA A 26 -7.46 13.70 3.58
CA ALA A 26 -8.58 14.57 3.24
C ALA A 26 -9.66 13.74 2.55
N LEU A 27 -10.64 13.30 3.35
CA LEU A 27 -11.96 12.90 2.88
C LEU A 27 -12.56 14.08 2.12
N ASN A 28 -13.06 13.86 0.90
CA ASN A 28 -14.13 14.71 0.41
C ASN A 28 -15.22 13.90 -0.30
N LEU A 29 -16.42 14.16 0.19
CA LEU A 29 -17.68 13.48 -0.04
C LEU A 29 -18.22 13.85 -1.42
N ILE A 30 -18.58 12.85 -2.21
CA ILE A 30 -19.28 13.01 -3.49
C ILE A 30 -20.71 13.49 -3.19
N LEU A 31 -21.10 14.63 -3.77
CA LEU A 31 -22.49 15.07 -3.85
C LEU A 31 -22.92 15.04 -5.33
N VAL A 32 -23.56 13.95 -5.73
CA VAL A 32 -24.28 13.85 -7.01
C VAL A 32 -25.68 14.41 -6.78
N GLN A 33 -26.03 15.48 -7.49
CA GLN A 33 -27.43 15.79 -7.80
C GLN A 33 -27.59 15.89 -9.31
N GLY A 34 -28.46 15.05 -9.84
CA GLY A 34 -29.01 15.18 -11.18
C GLY A 34 -30.24 16.08 -11.20
N ASN A 35 -30.53 16.66 -12.37
CA ASN A 35 -31.86 16.79 -12.96
C ASN A 35 -31.77 17.64 -14.23
N GLY A 36 -32.45 17.21 -15.31
CA GLY A 36 -32.54 17.98 -16.54
C GLY A 36 -33.24 17.21 -17.66
N VAL A 37 -34.55 16.99 -17.51
CA VAL A 37 -35.45 16.56 -18.59
C VAL A 37 -35.99 17.79 -19.32
N MET A 38 -36.37 17.58 -20.59
CA MET A 38 -37.26 18.39 -21.45
C MET A 38 -36.58 19.36 -22.41
N SER A 39 -36.64 19.04 -23.71
CA SER A 39 -37.50 19.78 -24.63
C SER A 39 -37.76 19.00 -25.91
N ARG A 40 -39.05 18.71 -26.14
CA ARG A 40 -39.64 18.39 -27.44
C ARG A 40 -39.57 19.63 -28.32
N GLU A 41 -39.26 19.45 -29.60
CA GLU A 41 -39.90 20.29 -30.61
C GLU A 41 -40.17 19.50 -31.89
N SER A 42 -41.33 19.79 -32.43
CA SER A 42 -42.06 19.09 -33.47
C SER A 42 -42.07 19.97 -34.72
N ALA A 43 -41.74 19.42 -35.88
CA ALA A 43 -42.17 19.93 -37.19
C ALA A 43 -42.08 18.77 -38.20
N LYS A 44 -43.18 18.12 -38.58
CA LYS A 44 -44.13 18.48 -39.66
C LYS A 44 -43.56 18.30 -41.09
N THR A 45 -43.95 17.15 -41.66
CA THR A 45 -44.61 16.93 -42.97
C THR A 45 -43.95 17.30 -44.31
N ASN A 46 -43.95 16.27 -45.17
CA ASN A 46 -44.24 16.24 -46.61
C ASN A 46 -43.19 16.82 -47.58
N ALA A 47 -42.71 15.97 -48.50
CA ALA A 47 -43.10 16.06 -49.91
C ALA A 47 -42.43 14.98 -50.79
N LEU A 48 -43.30 14.32 -51.57
CA LEU A 48 -43.15 13.80 -52.93
C LEU A 48 -42.12 12.70 -53.26
N GLU A 49 -42.71 11.55 -53.60
CA GLU A 49 -42.27 10.63 -54.62
C GLU A 49 -41.78 11.31 -55.90
N ILE A 50 -40.67 10.83 -56.44
CA ILE A 50 -40.51 10.70 -57.89
C ILE A 50 -40.01 9.29 -58.16
N GLN A 51 -40.93 8.44 -58.61
CA GLN A 51 -40.62 7.19 -59.28
C GLN A 51 -40.05 7.53 -60.67
N THR A 52 -38.88 6.98 -61.00
CA THR A 52 -38.43 6.93 -62.40
C THR A 52 -38.00 5.50 -62.69
N ILE A 53 -38.90 4.78 -63.35
CA ILE A 53 -38.65 3.49 -63.96
C ILE A 53 -37.77 3.73 -65.19
N SER A 54 -36.63 3.06 -65.31
CA SER A 54 -35.91 2.93 -66.57
C SER A 54 -35.34 1.53 -66.73
N ARG A 55 -36.07 0.79 -67.58
CA ARG A 55 -35.71 -0.33 -68.46
C ARG A 55 -34.46 -1.16 -68.13
N ALA A 56 -34.74 -2.46 -67.99
CA ALA A 56 -33.80 -3.56 -68.04
C ALA A 56 -32.93 -3.56 -69.32
N THR A 57 -31.62 -3.63 -69.13
CA THR A 57 -30.69 -4.26 -70.06
C THR A 57 -30.12 -5.50 -69.39
N VAL A 58 -30.37 -6.65 -70.02
CA VAL A 58 -29.85 -7.96 -69.66
C VAL A 58 -28.32 -7.92 -69.77
N HIS A 59 -27.63 -8.08 -68.65
CA HIS A 59 -26.19 -8.31 -68.61
C HIS A 59 -25.93 -9.59 -67.80
N TYR A 60 -25.59 -10.67 -68.50
CA TYR A 60 -25.11 -11.91 -67.87
C TYR A 60 -23.70 -11.70 -67.28
N PRO A 61 -23.35 -12.47 -66.23
CA PRO A 61 -22.62 -11.95 -65.08
C PRO A 61 -21.11 -11.93 -65.32
N LYS A 62 -20.48 -10.80 -65.02
CA LYS A 62 -19.04 -10.74 -64.81
C LYS A 62 -18.77 -11.39 -63.45
N SER A 63 -18.05 -12.50 -63.46
CA SER A 63 -17.59 -13.24 -62.28
C SER A 63 -16.89 -12.30 -61.29
N THR A 64 -17.64 -11.81 -60.30
CA THR A 64 -17.09 -11.22 -59.09
C THR A 64 -16.62 -12.37 -58.21
N LYS A 65 -15.30 -12.54 -58.11
CA LYS A 65 -14.69 -13.30 -57.02
C LYS A 65 -15.34 -12.84 -55.72
N VAL A 66 -16.14 -13.71 -55.10
CA VAL A 66 -16.62 -13.53 -53.74
C VAL A 66 -15.36 -13.50 -52.89
N LYS A 67 -14.96 -12.30 -52.46
CA LYS A 67 -13.93 -12.14 -51.44
C LYS A 67 -14.55 -12.74 -50.19
N LEU A 68 -14.21 -14.01 -49.91
CA LEU A 68 -14.62 -14.69 -48.69
C LEU A 68 -14.12 -13.82 -47.54
N ALA A 69 -15.02 -13.05 -46.93
CA ALA A 69 -14.67 -12.22 -45.79
C ALA A 69 -14.25 -13.19 -44.70
N SER A 70 -12.97 -13.15 -44.33
CA SER A 70 -12.45 -13.88 -43.19
C SER A 70 -13.36 -13.57 -41.99
N PRO A 71 -13.81 -14.57 -41.21
CA PRO A 71 -14.56 -14.30 -40.01
C PRO A 71 -13.76 -13.31 -39.14
N PRO A 72 -14.41 -12.32 -38.51
CA PRO A 72 -13.70 -11.38 -37.65
C PRO A 72 -12.91 -12.15 -36.60
N PRO A 73 -11.68 -11.72 -36.28
CA PRO A 73 -10.86 -12.41 -35.30
C PRO A 73 -11.64 -12.56 -33.99
N PRO A 74 -11.52 -13.71 -33.30
CA PRO A 74 -12.20 -13.91 -32.03
C PRO A 74 -11.80 -12.80 -31.06
N PRO A 75 -12.73 -12.32 -30.22
CA PRO A 75 -12.42 -11.30 -29.23
C PRO A 75 -11.28 -11.79 -28.32
N PRO A 76 -10.37 -10.89 -27.90
CA PRO A 76 -9.28 -11.27 -27.01
C PRO A 76 -9.85 -11.85 -25.70
N PRO A 77 -9.18 -12.86 -25.11
CA PRO A 77 -9.61 -13.42 -23.85
C PRO A 77 -9.65 -12.32 -22.76
N PRO A 78 -10.61 -12.41 -21.82
CA PRO A 78 -10.67 -11.45 -20.73
C PRO A 78 -9.37 -11.50 -19.90
N PRO A 79 -8.91 -10.35 -19.38
CA PRO A 79 -7.75 -10.32 -18.49
C PRO A 79 -7.96 -11.24 -17.29
N ALA A 80 -6.96 -12.06 -16.95
CA ALA A 80 -7.01 -12.90 -15.77
C ALA A 80 -7.05 -12.03 -14.50
N ASP A 81 -7.92 -12.36 -13.54
CA ASP A 81 -7.92 -11.72 -12.22
C ASP A 81 -6.66 -12.15 -11.45
N VAL A 82 -5.72 -11.22 -11.28
CA VAL A 82 -4.44 -11.44 -10.58
C VAL A 82 -4.59 -11.19 -9.08
N PHE A 83 -5.69 -10.61 -8.62
CA PHE A 83 -5.90 -10.25 -7.22
C PHE A 83 -5.81 -11.45 -6.25
N PRO A 84 -6.35 -12.65 -6.56
CA PRO A 84 -6.20 -13.82 -5.69
C PRO A 84 -4.74 -14.15 -5.38
N LYS A 85 -3.84 -13.94 -6.35
CA LYS A 85 -2.40 -14.15 -6.16
C LYS A 85 -1.82 -13.13 -5.19
N LEU A 86 -2.13 -11.84 -5.34
CA LEU A 86 -1.68 -10.79 -4.42
C LEU A 86 -2.19 -11.03 -2.99
N SER A 87 -3.45 -11.43 -2.86
CA SER A 87 -4.00 -11.78 -1.55
C SER A 87 -3.28 -12.97 -0.93
N SER A 88 -2.92 -13.98 -1.71
CA SER A 88 -2.14 -15.12 -1.22
C SER A 88 -0.73 -14.71 -0.76
N GLU A 89 -0.05 -13.86 -1.52
CA GLU A 89 1.29 -13.34 -1.17
C GLU A 89 1.23 -12.50 0.11
N ALA A 90 0.21 -11.66 0.26
CA ALA A 90 0.01 -10.85 1.47
C ALA A 90 -0.28 -11.71 2.71
N LYS A 91 -1.01 -12.82 2.56
CA LYS A 91 -1.24 -13.77 3.66
C LYS A 91 0.03 -14.46 4.11
N VAL A 92 0.83 -14.96 3.17
CA VAL A 92 2.14 -15.55 3.50
C VAL A 92 3.01 -14.55 4.26
N LEU A 93 3.05 -13.30 3.80
CA LEU A 93 3.83 -12.26 4.47
C LEU A 93 3.29 -11.92 5.87
N GLN A 94 1.97 -11.98 6.07
CA GLN A 94 1.36 -11.82 7.41
C GLN A 94 1.70 -12.99 8.33
N ASP A 95 1.69 -14.21 7.82
CA ASP A 95 2.08 -15.40 8.59
C ASP A 95 3.55 -15.33 9.00
N ASP A 96 4.44 -14.93 8.08
CA ASP A 96 5.86 -14.69 8.36
C ASP A 96 6.06 -13.58 9.40
N PHE A 97 5.29 -12.49 9.32
CA PHE A 97 5.30 -11.42 10.31
C PHE A 97 4.82 -11.92 11.68
N ASN A 98 3.73 -12.69 11.72
CA ASN A 98 3.21 -13.28 12.95
C ASN A 98 4.23 -14.23 13.59
N TYR A 99 4.93 -15.02 12.78
CA TYR A 99 6.03 -15.86 13.22
C TYR A 99 7.20 -15.02 13.77
N PHE A 100 7.59 -13.95 13.07
CA PHE A 100 8.65 -13.03 13.49
C PHE A 100 8.37 -12.40 14.85
N ILE A 101 7.14 -11.94 15.10
CA ILE A 101 6.77 -11.41 16.42
C ILE A 101 6.55 -12.51 17.47
N GLY A 102 6.78 -13.78 17.14
CA GLY A 102 6.69 -14.93 18.04
C GLY A 102 5.28 -15.44 18.30
N GLY A 103 4.33 -15.14 17.41
CA GLY A 103 2.92 -15.49 17.56
C GLY A 103 2.21 -14.78 18.72
N VAL A 104 2.85 -13.78 19.33
CA VAL A 104 2.25 -12.99 20.41
C VAL A 104 1.59 -11.72 19.87
N SER A 105 0.74 -11.10 20.69
CA SER A 105 0.24 -9.76 20.37
C SER A 105 1.38 -8.75 20.19
N LEU A 106 1.12 -7.70 19.41
CA LEU A 106 2.11 -6.64 19.18
C LEU A 106 2.63 -6.01 20.48
N THR A 107 1.75 -5.82 21.46
CA THR A 107 2.13 -5.36 22.81
C THR A 107 3.04 -6.36 23.52
N GLY A 108 2.80 -7.66 23.35
CA GLY A 108 3.66 -8.73 23.86
C GLY A 108 5.06 -8.68 23.26
N PHE A 109 5.14 -8.51 21.94
CA PHE A 109 6.39 -8.35 21.21
C PHE A 109 7.18 -7.13 21.70
N VAL A 110 6.55 -5.96 21.81
CA VAL A 110 7.19 -4.74 22.34
C VAL A 110 7.68 -4.92 23.77
N LYS A 111 6.87 -5.52 24.65
CA LYS A 111 7.28 -5.82 26.03
C LYS A 111 8.46 -6.79 26.08
N HIS A 112 8.53 -7.73 25.16
CA HIS A 112 9.68 -8.64 25.04
C HIS A 112 10.97 -7.87 24.71
N LEU A 113 10.93 -6.95 23.75
CA LEU A 113 12.08 -6.11 23.41
C LEU A 113 12.53 -5.24 24.59
N LEU A 114 11.59 -4.56 25.26
CA LEU A 114 11.88 -3.77 26.46
C LEU A 114 12.52 -4.62 27.57
N LYS A 115 11.98 -5.84 27.80
CA LYS A 115 12.55 -6.78 28.77
C LYS A 115 13.99 -7.14 28.42
N LYS A 116 14.29 -7.39 27.14
CA LYS A 116 15.66 -7.68 26.66
C LYS A 116 16.60 -6.49 26.89
N TYR A 117 16.13 -5.26 26.62
CA TYR A 117 16.90 -4.03 26.79
C TYR A 117 17.21 -3.69 28.27
N PHE A 118 16.25 -3.90 29.17
CA PHE A 118 16.42 -3.58 30.60
C PHE A 118 17.09 -4.68 31.42
N ARG A 119 17.25 -5.89 30.87
CA ARG A 119 17.74 -7.07 31.58
C ARG A 119 19.17 -6.87 32.14
N SER A 120 19.28 -6.67 33.45
CA SER A 120 20.54 -6.32 34.15
C SER A 120 21.61 -7.39 34.15
N ASP A 121 21.23 -8.66 34.04
CA ASP A 121 22.13 -9.82 33.96
C ASP A 121 22.55 -10.13 32.52
N SER A 122 22.11 -9.33 31.54
CA SER A 122 22.45 -9.52 30.13
C SER A 122 23.59 -8.61 29.69
N LYS A 123 24.50 -9.18 28.89
CA LYS A 123 25.47 -8.40 28.10
C LYS A 123 24.80 -7.36 27.19
N HIS A 124 23.50 -7.50 26.89
CA HIS A 124 22.73 -6.61 26.03
C HIS A 124 22.00 -5.48 26.78
N GLN A 125 22.22 -5.33 28.10
CA GLN A 125 21.58 -4.25 28.84
C GLN A 125 21.93 -2.89 28.24
N GLY A 126 20.91 -2.08 27.94
CA GLY A 126 21.09 -0.74 27.38
C GLY A 126 21.63 -0.71 25.94
N GLN A 127 21.84 -1.87 25.30
CA GLN A 127 22.33 -1.91 23.92
C GLN A 127 21.21 -1.58 22.94
N ILE A 128 21.40 -0.52 22.16
CA ILE A 128 20.43 -0.10 21.15
C ILE A 128 20.18 -1.17 20.07
N ALA A 129 21.16 -2.05 19.85
CA ALA A 129 21.07 -3.19 18.92
C ALA A 129 19.87 -4.12 19.22
N VAL A 130 19.35 -4.12 20.45
CA VAL A 130 18.12 -4.83 20.82
C VAL A 130 16.91 -4.40 19.97
N PHE A 131 16.90 -3.16 19.47
CA PHE A 131 15.81 -2.63 18.65
C PHE A 131 16.18 -2.53 17.16
N VAL A 132 17.47 -2.34 16.83
CA VAL A 132 17.91 -2.16 15.43
C VAL A 132 17.62 -3.41 14.60
N GLU A 133 18.03 -4.59 15.06
CA GLU A 133 17.81 -5.85 14.31
C GLU A 133 16.32 -6.13 14.08
N PRO A 134 15.42 -6.00 15.09
CA PRO A 134 13.99 -6.07 14.84
C PRO A 134 13.45 -5.00 13.89
N LEU A 135 13.95 -3.77 13.94
CA LEU A 135 13.51 -2.68 13.04
C LEU A 135 13.86 -2.98 11.59
N ASP A 136 15.06 -3.50 11.31
CA ASP A 136 15.47 -3.87 9.95
C ASP A 136 14.51 -4.90 9.33
N GLU A 137 14.14 -5.92 10.11
CA GLU A 137 13.17 -6.93 9.67
C GLU A 137 11.77 -6.33 9.50
N LEU A 138 11.32 -5.44 10.41
CA LEU A 138 10.04 -4.76 10.29
C LEU A 138 9.96 -3.86 9.05
N TYR A 139 11.04 -3.14 8.71
CA TYR A 139 11.10 -2.35 7.48
C TYR A 139 11.07 -3.25 6.24
N ARG A 140 11.69 -4.43 6.29
CA ARG A 140 11.59 -5.42 5.21
C ARG A 140 10.14 -5.87 5.00
N PHE A 141 9.44 -6.21 6.09
CA PHE A 141 8.01 -6.56 6.03
C PHE A 141 7.17 -5.41 5.46
N GLN A 142 7.36 -4.19 5.99
CA GLN A 142 6.61 -3.01 5.57
C GLN A 142 6.82 -2.72 4.08
N LYS A 143 8.07 -2.80 3.60
CA LYS A 143 8.42 -2.59 2.20
C LYS A 143 7.79 -3.65 1.31
N SER A 144 7.95 -4.93 1.65
CA SER A 144 7.38 -6.04 0.87
C SER A 144 5.86 -5.95 0.79
N TYR A 145 5.19 -5.65 1.91
CA TYR A 145 3.75 -5.50 1.94
C TYR A 145 3.29 -4.28 1.11
N GLY A 146 4.01 -3.16 1.24
CA GLY A 146 3.78 -1.95 0.45
C GLY A 146 3.87 -2.19 -1.06
N CYS A 147 4.79 -3.06 -1.51
CA CYS A 147 4.86 -3.46 -2.92
C CYS A 147 3.59 -4.19 -3.38
N ILE A 148 3.04 -5.10 -2.57
CA ILE A 148 1.81 -5.83 -2.88
C ILE A 148 0.62 -4.86 -2.94
N VAL A 149 0.50 -3.96 -1.95
CA VAL A 149 -0.56 -2.92 -1.92
C VAL A 149 -0.45 -2.01 -3.15
N ALA A 150 0.75 -1.53 -3.48
CA ALA A 150 0.97 -0.69 -4.67
C ALA A 150 0.63 -1.44 -5.98
N GLN A 151 0.94 -2.73 -6.06
CA GLN A 151 0.58 -3.55 -7.22
C GLN A 151 -0.94 -3.75 -7.33
N SER A 152 -1.64 -3.98 -6.22
CA SER A 152 -3.10 -4.08 -6.23
C SER A 152 -3.76 -2.79 -6.70
N LEU A 153 -3.25 -1.63 -6.27
CA LEU A 153 -3.71 -0.32 -6.70
C LEU A 153 -3.51 -0.10 -8.20
N ARG A 154 -2.39 -0.57 -8.77
CA ARG A 154 -2.11 -0.47 -10.21
C ARG A 154 -3.04 -1.34 -11.06
N ILE A 155 -3.47 -2.49 -10.55
CA ILE A 155 -4.27 -3.46 -11.30
C ILE A 155 -5.76 -3.10 -11.24
N GLU A 156 -6.28 -2.73 -10.07
CA GLU A 156 -7.72 -2.51 -9.87
C GLU A 156 -8.11 -1.07 -9.56
N GLY A 157 -7.14 -0.22 -9.21
CA GLY A 157 -7.43 1.06 -8.58
C GLY A 157 -7.93 0.90 -7.13
N PRO A 158 -8.51 1.97 -6.55
CA PRO A 158 -9.01 1.97 -5.18
C PRO A 158 -10.31 1.16 -5.06
N SER A 159 -10.18 -0.18 -4.99
CA SER A 159 -11.29 -1.12 -4.84
C SER A 159 -11.52 -1.50 -3.36
N ALA A 160 -12.69 -2.07 -3.04
CA ALA A 160 -12.95 -2.61 -1.70
C ALA A 160 -11.93 -3.69 -1.31
N ARG A 161 -11.46 -4.49 -2.29
CA ARG A 161 -10.44 -5.51 -2.07
C ARG A 161 -9.07 -4.88 -1.78
N HIS A 162 -8.70 -3.84 -2.52
CA HIS A 162 -7.49 -3.06 -2.25
C HIS A 162 -7.51 -2.44 -0.85
N LEU A 163 -8.62 -1.81 -0.45
CA LEU A 163 -8.76 -1.22 0.89
C LEU A 163 -8.67 -2.27 2.00
N ALA A 164 -9.28 -3.44 1.82
CA ALA A 164 -9.16 -4.55 2.77
C ALA A 164 -7.70 -5.01 2.91
N LEU A 165 -7.00 -5.17 1.78
CA LEU A 165 -5.59 -5.52 1.75
C LEU A 165 -4.72 -4.47 2.46
N GLU A 166 -4.97 -3.19 2.22
CA GLU A 166 -4.25 -2.11 2.91
C GLU A 166 -4.50 -2.13 4.43
N GLN A 167 -5.74 -2.41 4.84
CA GLN A 167 -6.12 -2.53 6.26
C GLN A 167 -5.42 -3.71 6.95
N GLU A 168 -5.28 -4.85 6.27
CA GLU A 168 -4.54 -6.00 6.79
C GLU A 168 -3.07 -5.67 7.07
N GLY A 169 -2.43 -4.85 6.22
CA GLY A 169 -1.05 -4.39 6.41
C GLY A 169 -0.82 -3.43 7.58
N GLN A 170 -1.88 -2.90 8.20
CA GLN A 170 -1.78 -1.90 9.29
C GLN A 170 -1.05 -2.42 10.53
N LEU A 171 -1.04 -3.72 10.76
CA LEU A 171 -0.38 -4.28 11.94
C LEU A 171 1.16 -4.17 11.81
N ILE A 172 1.70 -4.38 10.60
CA ILE A 172 3.13 -4.23 10.31
C ILE A 172 3.53 -2.75 10.49
N GLY A 173 2.73 -1.82 9.94
CA GLY A 173 2.98 -0.39 10.10
C GLY A 173 2.96 0.06 11.56
N ARG A 174 2.02 -0.45 12.36
CA ARG A 174 1.99 -0.19 13.81
C ARG A 174 3.20 -0.75 14.54
N ALA A 175 3.69 -1.92 14.14
CA ALA A 175 4.88 -2.50 14.74
C ALA A 175 6.12 -1.64 14.51
N VAL A 176 6.30 -1.15 13.28
CA VAL A 176 7.36 -0.18 12.93
C VAL A 176 7.25 1.05 13.81
N GLU A 177 6.08 1.71 13.83
CA GLU A 177 5.85 2.93 14.62
C GLU A 177 6.21 2.74 16.11
N TRP A 178 5.78 1.63 16.70
CA TRP A 178 5.98 1.39 18.14
C TRP A 178 7.44 1.10 18.47
N VAL A 179 8.13 0.34 17.63
CA VAL A 179 9.54 0.03 17.87
C VAL A 179 10.43 1.23 17.57
N GLU A 180 10.12 2.04 16.55
CA GLU A 180 10.81 3.30 16.26
C GLU A 180 10.71 4.27 17.45
N ASP A 181 9.51 4.46 18.01
CA ASP A 181 9.29 5.36 19.15
C ASP A 181 10.10 4.94 20.38
N ILE A 182 10.19 3.63 20.65
CA ILE A 182 11.05 3.07 21.69
C ILE A 182 12.52 3.29 21.36
N TRP A 183 12.93 3.01 20.14
CA TRP A 183 14.31 3.15 19.68
C TRP A 183 14.78 4.60 19.83
N HIS A 184 13.97 5.58 19.41
CA HIS A 184 14.27 7.01 19.59
C HIS A 184 14.53 7.36 21.05
N CYS A 185 13.68 6.89 21.97
CA CYS A 185 13.88 7.11 23.40
C CYS A 185 15.11 6.38 23.97
N ALA A 186 15.47 5.24 23.38
CA ALA A 186 16.59 4.41 23.81
C ALA A 186 17.95 4.93 23.33
N ILE A 187 18.00 5.72 22.25
CA ILE A 187 19.23 6.39 21.77
C ILE A 187 19.77 7.32 22.85
N ASP A 188 18.89 8.00 23.58
CA ASP A 188 19.26 8.87 24.70
C ASP A 188 19.68 8.07 25.96
N GLY A 189 19.62 6.75 25.89
CA GLY A 189 20.11 5.83 26.91
C GLY A 189 19.06 5.24 27.84
N LEU A 190 19.51 4.28 28.65
CA LEU A 190 18.68 3.44 29.52
C LEU A 190 17.76 4.24 30.45
N GLY A 191 18.26 5.35 31.00
CA GLY A 191 17.52 6.20 31.93
C GLY A 191 16.36 6.94 31.27
N ASN A 192 16.56 7.47 30.06
CA ASN A 192 15.55 8.19 29.31
C ASN A 192 14.42 7.27 28.86
N LEU A 193 14.76 6.09 28.32
CA LEU A 193 13.74 5.09 27.98
C LEU A 193 12.93 4.66 29.20
N ARG A 194 13.59 4.44 30.36
CA ARG A 194 12.89 4.07 31.60
C ARG A 194 11.93 5.18 32.07
N LEU A 195 12.38 6.44 32.02
CA LEU A 195 11.56 7.58 32.39
C LEU A 195 10.34 7.70 31.49
N ALA A 196 10.53 7.62 30.17
CA ALA A 196 9.47 7.73 29.18
C ALA A 196 8.45 6.58 29.30
N TYR A 197 8.91 5.34 29.52
CA TYR A 197 8.05 4.19 29.78
C TYR A 197 7.20 4.38 31.04
N ASN A 198 7.81 4.80 32.15
CA ASN A 198 7.11 5.01 33.42
C ASN A 198 6.10 6.16 33.35
N ARG A 199 6.39 7.18 32.54
CA ARG A 199 5.49 8.32 32.27
C ARG A 199 4.43 8.03 31.20
N LYS A 200 4.38 6.81 30.65
CA LYS A 200 3.45 6.40 29.59
C LYS A 200 3.53 7.28 28.33
N LEU A 201 4.74 7.69 27.95
CA LEU A 201 4.94 8.58 26.81
C LEU A 201 5.01 7.85 25.47
N MET A 202 5.15 6.52 25.48
CA MET A 202 5.30 5.73 24.25
C MET A 202 4.01 5.70 23.44
N ALA A 203 4.12 5.68 22.11
CA ALA A 203 3.03 5.60 21.15
C ALA A 203 2.05 4.45 21.46
N TRP A 204 2.58 3.29 21.83
CA TRP A 204 1.76 2.12 22.18
C TRP A 204 1.06 2.24 23.54
N GLN A 205 1.56 3.06 24.47
CA GLN A 205 0.96 3.27 25.79
C GLN A 205 -0.16 4.32 25.76
N ARG A 206 -0.19 5.19 24.74
CA ARG A 206 -1.21 6.23 24.57
C ARG A 206 -2.48 5.74 23.87
N ARG A 207 -2.42 4.58 23.24
CA ARG A 207 -3.49 4.01 22.41
C ARG A 207 -4.21 2.82 23.05
N VAL A 208 -3.86 2.47 24.30
CA VAL A 208 -4.44 1.38 25.09
C VAL A 208 -5.14 1.96 26.31
#